data_AF-A0A965FHT1-F1
#
_entry.id   AF-A0A965FHT1-F1
#
_cell.length_a   1.000
_cell.length_b   1.000
_cell.length_c   1.000
_cell.angle_alpha   90.00
_cell.angle_beta   90.00
_cell.angle_gamma   90.00
#
_symmetry.space_group_name_H-M   'P 1'
#
loop_
_entity.id
_entity.type
_entity.pdbx_description
1 polymer ?
#
loop_
_entity_poly.entity_id
_entity_poly.type
_entity_poly.pdbx_seq_one_letter_code
_entity_poly.pdbx_strand_id
1 'polypeptide(L)'
;GATLQIVDAGGSGSGTVRIGGATYYGQIQHDTVSTGANIYNSQDSGGHIFQRNGNEQMRLDANSRLLIGTSSTSNNIRLLVQGSPSYNGSVIQLANNGTAPANGDDIGVLQFSDANHTTSARILVQRDGGTWTSNSSMPTRLVFSTTADGASSPTERMRISQNGQVAFTSANTLGLNGGIITANNTSSGSSGVGALVSSIGVSGSANNTNCFHLMGITQGVAYYYLYGNGTSSFTSDARKKKNIETTRDGYLEDLAKLRVVKYNWCNHNDGDPKELGLIAQEVEQVFPGLVQEGGQLEGDDFNCKVLKGSVLPFMLLKALQEATARIETLEAKVVALEAS
;
A
#
# COMPACT_ATOMS: atom_id res chain seq x y z
N GLY A 1 52.58 -29.81 -35.68
CA GLY A 1 52.49 -29.53 -34.23
C GLY A 1 52.16 -30.82 -33.53
N ALA A 2 52.75 -31.09 -32.37
CA ALA A 2 52.40 -32.28 -31.60
C ALA A 2 50.97 -32.13 -31.06
N THR A 3 50.03 -32.91 -31.62
CA THR A 3 48.68 -33.04 -31.10
C THR A 3 48.57 -34.39 -30.42
N LEU A 4 48.23 -34.43 -29.13
CA LEU A 4 47.81 -35.67 -28.50
C LEU A 4 46.42 -36.00 -29.05
N GLN A 5 46.35 -36.97 -29.97
CA GLN A 5 45.11 -37.45 -30.54
C GLN A 5 44.76 -38.78 -29.87
N ILE A 6 43.65 -38.81 -29.13
CA ILE A 6 43.12 -40.03 -28.51
C ILE A 6 41.98 -40.49 -29.41
N VAL A 7 42.26 -41.47 -30.27
CA VAL A 7 41.28 -42.05 -31.22
C VAL A 7 40.93 -43.45 -30.73
N ASP A 8 39.64 -43.71 -30.58
CA ASP A 8 39.15 -45.08 -30.40
C ASP A 8 39.14 -45.77 -31.79
N ALA A 9 40.03 -46.73 -31.99
CA ALA A 9 40.27 -47.34 -33.31
C ALA A 9 39.26 -48.46 -33.66
N GLY A 10 38.29 -48.77 -32.80
CA GLY A 10 37.29 -49.82 -33.02
C GLY A 10 35.87 -49.29 -32.83
N GLY A 11 35.05 -49.35 -33.88
CA GLY A 11 33.66 -48.91 -33.83
C GLY A 11 32.89 -49.53 -32.66
N SER A 12 32.08 -48.71 -31.99
CA SER A 12 31.18 -48.97 -30.84
C SER A 12 31.67 -48.58 -29.44
N GLY A 13 32.92 -48.11 -29.26
CA GLY A 13 33.42 -47.67 -27.96
C GLY A 13 33.23 -46.17 -27.69
N SER A 14 32.87 -45.80 -26.47
CA SER A 14 32.95 -44.41 -25.98
C SER A 14 34.39 -44.14 -25.54
N GLY A 15 35.18 -43.47 -26.39
CA GLY A 15 36.55 -43.09 -26.05
C GLY A 15 36.58 -42.33 -24.71
N THR A 16 37.40 -42.79 -23.77
CA THR A 16 37.46 -42.26 -22.40
C THR A 16 38.87 -41.82 -22.05
N VAL A 17 38.98 -40.60 -21.51
CA VAL A 17 40.20 -40.08 -20.89
C VAL A 17 40.00 -40.08 -19.38
N ARG A 18 40.83 -40.84 -18.66
CA ARG A 18 40.78 -40.95 -17.20
C ARG A 18 42.02 -40.32 -16.58
N ILE A 19 41.82 -39.49 -15.56
CA ILE A 19 42.90 -38.81 -14.83
C ILE A 19 42.66 -39.04 -13.33
N GLY A 20 43.60 -39.72 -12.67
CA GLY A 20 43.53 -40.04 -11.24
C GLY A 20 43.94 -41.47 -10.91
N GLY A 21 43.66 -41.91 -9.68
CA GLY A 21 43.95 -43.25 -9.18
C GLY A 21 42.80 -44.24 -9.41
N ALA A 22 42.87 -45.40 -8.74
CA ALA A 22 41.83 -46.43 -8.82
C ALA A 22 40.49 -45.96 -8.21
N THR A 23 40.56 -45.26 -7.07
CA THR A 23 39.40 -44.80 -6.28
C THR A 23 38.96 -43.38 -6.61
N TYR A 24 39.92 -42.46 -6.78
CA TYR A 24 39.66 -41.04 -7.01
C TYR A 24 40.13 -40.65 -8.40
N TYR A 25 39.19 -40.44 -9.31
CA TYR A 25 39.49 -40.07 -10.68
C TYR A 25 38.36 -39.26 -11.31
N GLY A 26 38.75 -38.32 -12.15
CA GLY A 26 37.87 -37.69 -13.13
C GLY A 26 37.97 -38.45 -14.44
N GLN A 27 36.87 -38.49 -15.19
CA GLN A 27 36.86 -39.01 -16.55
C GLN A 27 36.12 -38.07 -17.49
N ILE A 28 36.62 -37.98 -18.72
CA ILE A 28 35.93 -37.38 -19.86
C ILE A 28 35.62 -38.53 -20.82
N GLN A 29 34.34 -38.78 -21.05
CA GLN A 29 33.87 -39.83 -21.96
C GLN A 29 33.11 -39.16 -23.10
N HIS A 30 33.36 -39.60 -24.33
CA HIS A 30 32.53 -39.20 -25.47
C HIS A 30 31.43 -40.25 -25.72
N ASP A 31 30.17 -39.88 -25.57
CA ASP A 31 29.03 -40.75 -25.84
C ASP A 31 28.75 -40.83 -27.35
N THR A 32 29.29 -41.87 -27.97
CA THR A 32 29.17 -42.13 -29.41
C THR A 32 27.84 -42.76 -29.83
N VAL A 33 26.95 -43.09 -28.89
CA VAL A 33 25.79 -43.97 -29.14
C VAL A 33 24.45 -43.28 -28.91
N SER A 34 24.30 -42.49 -27.83
CA SER A 34 23.00 -41.91 -27.46
C SER A 34 22.93 -40.40 -27.73
N THR A 35 23.88 -39.63 -27.19
CA THR A 35 23.78 -38.16 -27.16
C THR A 35 24.82 -37.44 -28.02
N GLY A 36 25.94 -38.08 -28.39
CA GLY A 36 27.07 -37.39 -29.02
C GLY A 36 27.82 -36.45 -28.07
N ALA A 37 27.49 -36.43 -26.78
CA ALA A 37 28.02 -35.46 -25.83
C ALA A 37 29.36 -35.88 -25.24
N ASN A 38 30.16 -34.89 -24.82
CA ASN A 38 31.25 -35.13 -23.88
C ASN A 38 30.69 -35.11 -22.46
N ILE A 39 30.87 -36.22 -21.75
CA ILE A 39 30.43 -36.42 -20.37
C ILE A 39 31.63 -36.22 -19.46
N TYR A 40 31.55 -35.20 -18.62
CA TYR A 40 32.49 -34.96 -17.54
C TYR A 40 31.94 -35.64 -16.31
N ASN A 41 32.66 -36.61 -15.75
CA ASN A 41 32.20 -37.36 -14.59
C ASN A 41 33.26 -37.35 -13.48
N SER A 42 32.83 -37.06 -12.26
CA SER A 42 33.61 -37.28 -11.03
C SER A 42 33.05 -38.51 -10.32
N GLN A 43 33.88 -39.53 -10.17
CA GLN A 43 33.46 -40.81 -9.58
C GLN A 43 33.44 -40.79 -8.04
N ASP A 44 33.86 -39.68 -7.45
CA ASP A 44 33.83 -39.44 -6.01
C ASP A 44 32.78 -38.40 -5.59
N SER A 45 32.55 -38.27 -4.29
CA SER A 45 31.66 -37.27 -3.70
C SER A 45 32.19 -35.83 -3.78
N GLY A 46 33.40 -35.65 -4.32
CA GLY A 46 34.06 -34.36 -4.50
C GLY A 46 33.36 -33.49 -5.55
N GLY A 47 32.71 -34.11 -6.53
CA GLY A 47 32.04 -33.40 -7.62
C GLY A 47 33.02 -32.69 -8.57
N HIS A 48 32.51 -31.77 -9.40
CA HIS A 48 33.35 -31.00 -10.33
C HIS A 48 33.79 -29.71 -9.66
N ILE A 49 35.11 -29.49 -9.52
CA ILE A 49 35.67 -28.30 -8.87
C ILE A 49 36.48 -27.51 -9.89
N PHE A 50 36.25 -26.20 -9.95
CA PHE A 50 37.00 -25.28 -10.78
C PHE A 50 37.75 -24.31 -9.88
N GLN A 51 39.08 -24.28 -10.01
CA GLN A 51 39.97 -23.51 -9.13
C GLN A 51 40.78 -22.50 -9.93
N ARG A 52 41.16 -21.41 -9.25
CA ARG A 52 42.16 -20.45 -9.73
C ARG A 52 43.19 -20.24 -8.62
N ASN A 53 44.47 -20.43 -8.94
CA ASN A 53 45.58 -20.28 -7.99
C ASN A 53 45.38 -21.07 -6.68
N GLY A 54 44.85 -22.30 -6.77
CA GLY A 54 44.58 -23.16 -5.62
C GLY A 54 43.30 -22.84 -4.84
N ASN A 55 42.55 -21.80 -5.22
CA ASN A 55 41.29 -21.44 -4.58
C ASN A 55 40.10 -21.90 -5.43
N GLU A 56 39.18 -22.65 -4.83
CA GLU A 56 37.90 -23.02 -5.43
C GLU A 56 37.06 -21.79 -5.77
N GLN A 57 36.62 -21.70 -7.03
CA GLN A 57 35.82 -20.60 -7.56
C GLN A 57 34.36 -21.04 -7.79
N MET A 58 34.17 -22.24 -8.32
CA MET A 58 32.86 -22.84 -8.53
C MET A 58 32.91 -24.37 -8.45
N ARG A 59 31.76 -24.96 -8.11
CA ARG A 59 31.62 -26.41 -7.97
C ARG A 59 30.25 -26.92 -8.42
N LEU A 60 30.21 -28.11 -9.02
CA LEU A 60 29.02 -28.96 -9.06
C LEU A 60 29.21 -30.06 -8.01
N ASP A 61 28.47 -30.02 -6.91
CA ASP A 61 28.66 -30.96 -5.81
C ASP A 61 27.84 -32.26 -5.96
N ALA A 62 28.11 -33.23 -5.08
CA ALA A 62 27.42 -34.52 -5.05
C ALA A 62 25.89 -34.43 -4.81
N ASN A 63 25.39 -33.28 -4.34
CA ASN A 63 23.96 -33.03 -4.12
C ASN A 63 23.31 -32.33 -5.33
N SER A 64 23.99 -32.30 -6.49
CA SER A 64 23.51 -31.68 -7.73
C SER A 64 23.26 -30.18 -7.60
N ARG A 65 24.18 -29.47 -6.93
CA ARG A 65 24.13 -28.02 -6.73
C ARG A 65 25.33 -27.34 -7.40
N LEU A 66 25.08 -26.24 -8.11
CA LEU A 66 26.10 -25.33 -8.58
C LEU A 66 26.39 -24.29 -7.49
N LEU A 67 27.60 -24.30 -6.95
CA LEU A 67 28.05 -23.34 -5.94
C LEU A 67 29.11 -22.43 -6.55
N ILE A 68 29.02 -21.12 -6.30
CA ILE A 68 29.97 -20.11 -6.74
C ILE A 68 30.39 -19.30 -5.52
N GLY A 69 31.71 -19.18 -5.28
CA GLY A 69 32.26 -18.45 -4.14
C GLY A 69 32.21 -19.19 -2.79
N THR A 70 31.78 -20.46 -2.78
CA THR A 70 31.81 -21.34 -1.61
C THR A 70 31.99 -22.80 -2.02
N SER A 71 32.56 -23.62 -1.13
CA SER A 71 32.79 -25.05 -1.34
C SER A 71 31.68 -25.94 -0.74
N SER A 72 30.77 -25.37 0.06
CA SER A 72 29.68 -26.12 0.68
C SER A 72 28.49 -25.23 1.06
N THR A 73 27.34 -25.86 1.28
CA THR A 73 26.16 -25.22 1.89
C THR A 73 25.27 -26.29 2.52
N SER A 74 24.54 -25.93 3.58
CA SER A 74 23.51 -26.75 4.21
C SER A 74 22.13 -26.56 3.57
N ASN A 75 21.98 -25.59 2.67
CA ASN A 75 20.69 -25.26 2.03
C ASN A 75 20.34 -26.23 0.90
N ASN A 76 19.04 -26.49 0.73
CA ASN A 76 18.49 -27.27 -0.37
C ASN A 76 18.17 -26.37 -1.58
N ILE A 77 19.19 -26.09 -2.40
CA ILE A 77 19.14 -25.17 -3.55
C ILE A 77 19.91 -25.75 -4.73
N ARG A 78 19.60 -25.30 -5.96
CA ARG A 78 20.34 -25.72 -7.17
C ARG A 78 21.47 -24.79 -7.57
N LEU A 79 21.38 -23.51 -7.23
CA LEU A 79 22.41 -22.51 -7.47
C LEU A 79 22.63 -21.69 -6.20
N LEU A 80 23.88 -21.61 -5.74
CA LEU A 80 24.32 -20.67 -4.72
C LEU A 80 25.37 -19.75 -5.31
N VAL A 81 25.15 -18.44 -5.19
CA VAL A 81 26.19 -17.43 -5.40
C VAL A 81 26.50 -16.82 -4.05
N GLN A 82 27.75 -16.95 -3.61
CA GLN A 82 28.23 -16.44 -2.33
C GLN A 82 29.32 -15.40 -2.57
N GLY A 83 29.30 -14.35 -1.75
CA GLY A 83 30.38 -13.37 -1.72
C GLY A 83 31.71 -13.97 -1.26
N SER A 84 32.78 -13.20 -1.43
CA SER A 84 34.13 -13.55 -0.97
C SER A 84 34.52 -12.70 0.25
N PRO A 85 35.63 -13.02 0.95
CA PRO A 85 36.14 -12.16 2.02
C PRO A 85 36.45 -10.73 1.56
N SER A 86 36.76 -10.51 0.28
CA SER A 86 37.00 -9.19 -0.33
C SER A 86 35.72 -8.50 -0.80
N TYR A 87 34.62 -9.23 -0.96
CA TYR A 87 33.31 -8.69 -1.36
C TYR A 87 32.20 -9.54 -0.74
N ASN A 88 31.73 -9.14 0.44
CA ASN A 88 30.89 -9.97 1.31
C ASN A 88 29.51 -10.32 0.69
N GLY A 89 28.92 -9.41 -0.09
CA GLY A 89 27.65 -9.66 -0.78
C GLY A 89 27.80 -10.57 -2.01
N SER A 90 26.73 -11.28 -2.37
CA SER A 90 26.61 -11.94 -3.67
C SER A 90 25.82 -11.08 -4.66
N VAL A 91 26.17 -11.17 -5.94
CA VAL A 91 25.54 -10.39 -7.01
C VAL A 91 25.18 -11.32 -8.17
N ILE A 92 23.93 -11.24 -8.63
CA ILE A 92 23.51 -11.75 -9.93
C ILE A 92 23.18 -10.53 -10.77
N GLN A 93 24.05 -10.21 -11.74
CA GLN A 93 23.85 -9.07 -12.63
C GLN A 93 23.20 -9.53 -13.92
N LEU A 94 22.03 -8.95 -14.23
CA LEU A 94 21.35 -9.09 -15.51
C LEU A 94 21.48 -7.75 -16.26
N ALA A 95 21.99 -7.79 -17.48
CA ALA A 95 22.20 -6.59 -18.28
C ALA A 95 21.64 -6.78 -19.70
N ASN A 96 20.97 -5.73 -20.20
CA ASN A 96 20.61 -5.65 -21.61
C ASN A 96 21.87 -5.29 -22.42
N ASN A 97 22.07 -5.97 -23.55
CA ASN A 97 23.25 -5.78 -24.41
C ASN A 97 23.11 -4.60 -25.40
N GLY A 98 21.93 -3.96 -25.46
CA GLY A 98 21.68 -2.75 -26.24
C GLY A 98 22.30 -1.53 -25.57
N THR A 99 22.93 -0.66 -26.36
CA THR A 99 23.57 0.57 -25.87
C THR A 99 22.57 1.66 -25.48
N ALA A 100 21.32 1.56 -25.94
CA ALA A 100 20.20 2.43 -25.58
C ALA A 100 18.84 1.69 -25.73
N PRO A 101 18.48 0.76 -24.82
CA PRO A 101 17.21 0.02 -24.87
C PRO A 101 16.02 0.97 -24.88
N ALA A 102 14.98 0.77 -25.67
CA ALA A 102 13.82 1.66 -25.75
C ALA A 102 12.98 1.69 -24.45
N ASN A 103 12.11 2.69 -24.29
CA ASN A 103 11.19 2.73 -23.15
C ASN A 103 10.29 1.49 -23.14
N GLY A 104 10.26 0.76 -22.03
CA GLY A 104 9.55 -0.51 -21.89
C GLY A 104 10.35 -1.75 -22.29
N ASP A 105 11.59 -1.60 -22.77
CA ASP A 105 12.46 -2.75 -23.02
C ASP A 105 12.85 -3.45 -21.72
N ASP A 106 12.90 -4.77 -21.79
CA ASP A 106 13.33 -5.63 -20.69
C ASP A 106 14.84 -5.49 -20.46
N ILE A 107 15.23 -5.31 -19.21
CA ILE A 107 16.63 -5.23 -18.76
C ILE A 107 17.08 -6.58 -18.20
N GLY A 108 16.22 -7.20 -17.41
CA GLY A 108 16.47 -8.49 -16.79
C GLY A 108 15.18 -9.06 -16.21
N VAL A 109 15.07 -10.39 -16.23
CA VAL A 109 13.90 -11.11 -15.74
C VAL A 109 14.34 -12.28 -14.86
N LEU A 110 13.65 -12.44 -13.73
CA LEU A 110 13.59 -13.70 -12.99
C LEU A 110 12.26 -14.35 -13.32
N GLN A 111 12.31 -15.51 -13.98
CA GLN A 111 11.15 -16.18 -14.54
C GLN A 111 10.90 -17.52 -13.85
N PHE A 112 9.63 -17.80 -13.55
CA PHE A 112 9.17 -19.04 -12.96
C PHE A 112 8.21 -19.74 -13.93
N SER A 113 8.36 -21.05 -14.10
CA SER A 113 7.60 -21.83 -15.09
C SER A 113 7.28 -23.24 -14.59
N ASP A 114 6.38 -23.92 -15.29
CA ASP A 114 6.14 -25.36 -15.13
C ASP A 114 7.24 -26.21 -15.80
N ALA A 115 7.05 -27.54 -15.79
CA ALA A 115 7.97 -28.49 -16.42
C ALA A 115 8.03 -28.39 -17.96
N ASN A 116 7.04 -27.76 -18.59
CA ASN A 116 7.03 -27.46 -20.02
C ASN A 116 7.62 -26.09 -20.34
N HIS A 117 8.17 -25.40 -19.33
CA HIS A 117 8.74 -24.06 -19.45
C HIS A 117 7.72 -22.96 -19.82
N THR A 118 6.44 -23.17 -19.49
CA THR A 118 5.40 -22.14 -19.60
C THR A 118 5.51 -21.18 -18.42
N THR A 119 5.71 -19.88 -18.69
CA THR A 119 5.86 -18.88 -17.63
C THR A 119 4.60 -18.76 -16.76
N SER A 120 4.73 -18.96 -15.45
CA SER A 120 3.66 -18.82 -14.46
C SER A 120 3.78 -17.55 -13.61
N ALA A 121 5.00 -17.04 -13.42
CA ALA A 121 5.27 -15.78 -12.73
C ALA A 121 6.60 -15.18 -13.19
N ARG A 122 6.76 -13.86 -12.99
CA ARG A 122 8.06 -13.19 -13.20
C ARG A 122 8.24 -11.96 -12.33
N ILE A 123 9.51 -11.67 -12.05
CA ILE A 123 10.00 -10.38 -11.57
C ILE A 123 10.82 -9.78 -12.71
N LEU A 124 10.36 -8.66 -13.24
CA LEU A 124 10.86 -8.07 -14.46
C LEU A 124 11.34 -6.64 -14.19
N VAL A 125 12.52 -6.30 -14.69
CA VAL A 125 13.04 -4.93 -14.72
C VAL A 125 12.92 -4.41 -16.15
N GLN A 126 12.28 -3.25 -16.33
CA GLN A 126 12.15 -2.60 -17.63
C GLN A 126 12.62 -1.16 -17.57
N ARG A 127 13.09 -0.62 -18.69
CA ARG A 127 13.31 0.83 -18.82
C ARG A 127 11.98 1.57 -18.65
N ASP A 128 12.02 2.68 -17.91
CA ASP A 128 10.84 3.48 -17.56
C ASP A 128 11.10 4.98 -17.81
N GLY A 129 11.23 5.34 -19.09
CA GLY A 129 11.44 6.71 -19.56
C GLY A 129 12.91 7.13 -19.69
N GLY A 130 13.16 8.43 -19.56
CA GLY A 130 14.49 9.06 -19.68
C GLY A 130 15.15 8.88 -21.05
N THR A 131 16.44 9.20 -21.13
CA THR A 131 17.32 8.82 -22.25
C THR A 131 18.49 8.04 -21.67
N TRP A 132 18.51 6.73 -21.87
CA TRP A 132 19.63 5.90 -21.45
C TRP A 132 20.83 6.19 -22.36
N THR A 133 21.76 7.03 -21.93
CA THR A 133 23.12 7.08 -22.46
C THR A 133 24.09 6.48 -21.46
N SER A 134 25.25 6.00 -21.90
CA SER A 134 26.29 5.46 -21.01
C SER A 134 26.60 6.46 -19.89
N ASN A 135 26.66 5.98 -18.64
CA ASN A 135 26.90 6.77 -17.43
C ASN A 135 25.87 7.89 -17.16
N SER A 136 24.64 7.76 -17.66
CA SER A 136 23.58 8.77 -17.48
C SER A 136 22.32 8.22 -16.79
N SER A 137 21.19 8.92 -16.93
CA SER A 137 19.87 8.59 -16.40
C SER A 137 19.38 7.23 -16.91
N MET A 138 19.27 6.25 -16.00
CA MET A 138 18.77 4.89 -16.28
C MET A 138 17.46 4.59 -15.51
N PRO A 139 16.37 5.36 -15.73
CA PRO A 139 15.13 5.11 -14.99
C PRO A 139 14.57 3.74 -15.38
N THR A 140 14.19 2.97 -14.36
CA THR A 140 13.63 1.64 -14.49
C THR A 140 12.39 1.49 -13.62
N ARG A 141 11.57 0.50 -13.96
CA ARG A 141 10.51 -0.01 -13.11
C ARG A 141 10.75 -1.48 -12.80
N LEU A 142 10.37 -1.90 -11.59
CA LEU A 142 10.29 -3.31 -11.20
C LEU A 142 8.83 -3.74 -11.31
N VAL A 143 8.59 -4.85 -12.00
CA VAL A 143 7.27 -5.37 -12.34
C VAL A 143 7.16 -6.81 -11.84
N PHE A 144 6.22 -7.06 -10.94
CA PHE A 144 5.89 -8.37 -10.41
C PHE A 144 4.63 -8.88 -11.12
N SER A 145 4.71 -10.04 -11.75
CA SER A 145 3.61 -10.62 -12.53
C SER A 145 3.31 -12.06 -12.12
N THR A 146 2.03 -12.42 -12.07
CA THR A 146 1.56 -13.79 -11.80
C THR A 146 0.44 -14.18 -12.75
N THR A 147 0.35 -15.46 -13.09
CA THR A 147 -0.76 -16.04 -13.85
C THR A 147 -1.94 -16.32 -12.92
N ALA A 148 -3.12 -15.80 -13.25
CA ALA A 148 -4.34 -16.11 -12.52
C ALA A 148 -4.80 -17.55 -12.80
N ASP A 149 -5.61 -18.10 -11.90
CA ASP A 149 -6.35 -19.33 -12.19
C ASP A 149 -7.20 -19.16 -13.47
N GLY A 150 -7.18 -20.17 -14.35
CA GLY A 150 -7.80 -20.14 -15.67
C GLY A 150 -7.11 -19.27 -16.73
N ALA A 151 -5.98 -18.61 -16.43
CA ALA A 151 -5.20 -17.86 -17.41
C ALA A 151 -3.99 -18.65 -17.94
N SER A 152 -3.52 -18.31 -19.15
CA SER A 152 -2.39 -18.98 -19.81
C SER A 152 -1.08 -18.19 -19.77
N SER A 153 -1.06 -17.01 -19.15
CA SER A 153 0.13 -16.15 -19.08
C SER A 153 0.08 -15.17 -17.90
N PRO A 154 1.22 -14.74 -17.35
CA PRO A 154 1.26 -13.84 -16.22
C PRO A 154 0.88 -12.42 -16.62
N THR A 155 0.14 -11.76 -15.75
CA THR A 155 -0.15 -10.32 -15.84
C THR A 155 0.51 -9.59 -14.69
N GLU A 156 0.87 -8.33 -14.87
CA GLU A 156 1.38 -7.48 -13.80
C GLU A 156 0.40 -7.42 -12.62
N ARG A 157 0.95 -7.47 -11.39
CA ARG A 157 0.22 -7.37 -10.12
C ARG A 157 0.73 -6.24 -9.22
N MET A 158 2.03 -5.95 -9.30
CA MET A 158 2.68 -4.89 -8.54
C MET A 158 3.79 -4.27 -9.38
N ARG A 159 3.94 -2.95 -9.29
CA ARG A 159 4.99 -2.19 -9.93
C ARG A 159 5.57 -1.16 -8.99
N ILE A 160 6.90 -1.08 -8.96
CA ILE A 160 7.64 0.06 -8.43
C ILE A 160 8.10 0.86 -9.64
N SER A 161 7.50 2.02 -9.86
CA SER A 161 7.82 2.90 -11.01
C SER A 161 9.10 3.69 -10.77
N GLN A 162 9.65 4.34 -11.80
CA GLN A 162 10.90 5.12 -11.69
C GLN A 162 10.88 6.25 -10.64
N ASN A 163 9.69 6.74 -10.29
CA ASN A 163 9.49 7.75 -9.25
C ASN A 163 9.31 7.13 -7.84
N GLY A 164 9.54 5.82 -7.68
CA GLY A 164 9.36 5.10 -6.41
C GLY A 164 7.90 4.76 -6.06
N GLN A 165 6.93 5.07 -6.94
CA GLN A 165 5.52 4.75 -6.70
C GLN A 165 5.28 3.25 -6.78
N VAL A 166 4.75 2.67 -5.69
CA VAL A 166 4.32 1.28 -5.63
C VAL A 166 2.85 1.18 -6.02
N ALA A 167 2.57 0.80 -7.26
CA ALA A 167 1.22 0.52 -7.72
C ALA A 167 0.94 -0.98 -7.65
N PHE A 168 -0.20 -1.37 -7.11
CA PHE A 168 -0.74 -2.70 -7.34
C PHE A 168 -1.76 -2.59 -8.46
N THR A 169 -1.60 -3.38 -9.51
CA THR A 169 -2.42 -3.31 -10.73
C THR A 169 -3.70 -4.13 -10.62
N SER A 170 -3.82 -4.96 -9.59
CA SER A 170 -5.09 -5.56 -9.16
C SER A 170 -5.87 -4.58 -8.30
N ALA A 171 -7.16 -4.45 -8.56
CA ALA A 171 -8.03 -3.40 -8.05
C ALA A 171 -8.15 -3.23 -6.51
N ASN A 172 -7.48 -4.01 -5.65
CA ASN A 172 -7.86 -4.15 -4.23
C ASN A 172 -6.77 -4.10 -3.13
N THR A 173 -5.54 -3.57 -3.33
CA THR A 173 -4.64 -3.18 -2.21
C THR A 173 -3.59 -2.17 -2.70
N LEU A 174 -3.50 -0.93 -2.19
CA LEU A 174 -2.93 0.20 -2.97
C LEU A 174 -1.85 1.05 -2.25
N GLY A 175 -0.68 1.22 -2.89
CA GLY A 175 0.21 2.37 -2.69
C GLY A 175 -0.13 3.48 -3.69
N LEU A 176 -0.59 4.62 -3.21
CA LEU A 176 -1.07 5.72 -4.05
C LEU A 176 -0.36 7.03 -3.75
N ASN A 177 0.15 7.68 -4.79
CA ASN A 177 0.25 9.13 -4.82
C ASN A 177 -1.20 9.66 -5.01
N GLY A 178 -1.83 10.19 -3.94
CA GLY A 178 -3.22 10.70 -4.01
C GLY A 178 -4.22 10.22 -2.95
N GLY A 179 -3.79 9.78 -1.77
CA GLY A 179 -4.69 9.41 -0.66
C GLY A 179 -4.44 8.00 -0.16
N ILE A 180 -4.36 7.82 1.16
CA ILE A 180 -3.94 6.56 1.80
C ILE A 180 -5.05 5.49 1.70
N ILE A 181 -6.31 5.92 1.68
CA ILE A 181 -7.52 5.09 1.54
C ILE A 181 -8.49 5.89 0.67
N THR A 182 -9.10 5.29 -0.35
CA THR A 182 -10.32 5.84 -1.00
C THR A 182 -11.36 4.73 -0.94
N ALA A 183 -12.25 4.78 0.06
CA ALA A 183 -13.40 3.87 0.15
C ALA A 183 -14.59 4.50 -0.57
N ASN A 184 -14.85 4.11 -1.81
CA ASN A 184 -16.05 4.49 -2.54
C ASN A 184 -17.15 3.45 -2.26
N ASN A 185 -18.22 3.81 -1.53
CA ASN A 185 -19.39 2.92 -1.41
C ASN A 185 -20.34 3.17 -2.59
N THR A 186 -20.47 2.21 -3.50
CA THR A 186 -21.35 2.29 -4.69
C THR A 186 -22.67 1.53 -4.52
N SER A 187 -22.99 1.01 -3.33
CA SER A 187 -24.25 0.29 -3.10
C SER A 187 -25.43 1.24 -2.95
N SER A 188 -26.46 1.05 -3.77
CA SER A 188 -27.68 1.88 -3.88
C SER A 188 -28.65 1.78 -2.68
N GLY A 189 -28.19 1.29 -1.52
CA GLY A 189 -29.03 0.99 -0.36
C GLY A 189 -28.42 1.35 1.00
N SER A 190 -27.28 2.03 1.05
CA SER A 190 -26.65 2.44 2.31
C SER A 190 -26.22 3.91 2.22
N SER A 191 -26.56 4.73 3.22
CA SER A 191 -26.08 6.11 3.39
C SER A 191 -24.60 6.13 3.80
N GLY A 192 -23.73 5.47 3.02
CA GLY A 192 -22.31 5.29 3.30
C GLY A 192 -21.45 6.42 2.71
N VAL A 193 -20.39 6.79 3.44
CA VAL A 193 -19.38 7.79 3.06
C VAL A 193 -18.81 7.48 1.67
N GLY A 194 -18.94 8.41 0.72
CA GLY A 194 -18.58 8.22 -0.68
C GLY A 194 -17.08 8.35 -0.99
N ALA A 195 -16.26 8.78 -0.03
CA ALA A 195 -14.80 8.71 -0.02
C ALA A 195 -14.31 9.19 1.36
N LEU A 196 -13.46 8.42 2.05
CA LEU A 196 -12.63 8.93 3.15
C LEU A 196 -11.25 9.25 2.57
N VAL A 197 -11.05 10.47 2.07
CA VAL A 197 -9.70 10.89 1.69
C VAL A 197 -8.97 11.28 2.97
N SER A 198 -8.19 10.34 3.51
CA SER A 198 -7.25 10.60 4.58
C SER A 198 -5.90 10.97 3.97
N SER A 199 -5.63 12.27 3.92
CA SER A 199 -4.30 12.79 3.60
C SER A 199 -3.55 13.02 4.91
N ILE A 200 -3.10 11.94 5.53
CA ILE A 200 -2.12 12.02 6.62
C ILE A 200 -0.74 12.11 5.98
N GLY A 201 -0.36 13.30 5.51
CA GLY A 201 1.02 13.54 5.06
C GLY A 201 1.27 14.72 4.11
N VAL A 202 1.89 15.76 4.67
CA VAL A 202 3.03 16.55 4.15
C VAL A 202 2.96 17.26 2.78
N SER A 203 2.63 18.56 2.79
CA SER A 203 3.49 19.65 2.26
C SER A 203 2.75 21.01 2.27
N GLY A 204 3.37 22.04 2.85
CA GLY A 204 2.93 23.44 2.80
C GLY A 204 1.88 23.87 3.85
N SER A 205 2.33 24.44 4.97
CA SER A 205 1.49 25.06 6.03
C SER A 205 0.21 24.28 6.40
N ALA A 206 0.37 23.09 6.98
CA ALA A 206 -0.72 22.21 7.42
C ALA A 206 -1.54 22.71 8.63
N ASN A 207 -1.44 24.00 8.99
CA ASN A 207 -2.12 24.64 10.12
C ASN A 207 -3.01 25.82 9.66
N ASN A 208 -3.53 25.75 8.44
CA ASN A 208 -4.46 26.72 7.88
C ASN A 208 -5.66 26.02 7.21
N THR A 209 -6.47 26.78 6.49
CA THR A 209 -7.65 26.31 5.75
C THR A 209 -7.38 26.06 4.26
N ASN A 210 -6.12 26.15 3.81
CA ASN A 210 -5.73 25.91 2.42
C ASN A 210 -5.51 24.42 2.11
N CYS A 211 -5.42 23.57 3.13
CA CYS A 211 -5.36 22.11 3.00
C CYS A 211 -6.36 21.42 3.95
N PHE A 212 -6.87 20.26 3.54
CA PHE A 212 -7.71 19.40 4.38
C PHE A 212 -6.97 18.12 4.79
N HIS A 213 -7.22 17.65 6.01
CA HIS A 213 -6.75 16.36 6.53
C HIS A 213 -7.75 15.24 6.24
N LEU A 214 -9.05 15.56 6.30
CA LEU A 214 -10.14 14.66 5.98
C LEU A 214 -11.14 15.38 5.09
N MET A 215 -11.58 14.71 4.03
CA MET A 215 -12.72 15.13 3.25
C MET A 215 -13.71 13.97 3.14
N GLY A 216 -14.97 14.25 3.48
CA GLY A 216 -16.10 13.38 3.24
C GLY A 216 -16.98 13.95 2.14
N ILE A 217 -17.36 13.12 1.17
CA ILE A 217 -18.29 13.51 0.10
C ILE A 217 -19.50 12.58 0.14
N THR A 218 -20.71 13.16 0.16
CA THR A 218 -21.98 12.44 0.06
C THR A 218 -22.71 12.86 -1.20
N GLN A 219 -22.86 11.91 -2.14
CA GLN A 219 -23.57 12.07 -3.41
C GLN A 219 -23.12 13.27 -4.27
N GLY A 220 -21.88 13.76 -4.10
CA GLY A 220 -21.39 14.98 -4.78
C GLY A 220 -22.18 16.25 -4.44
N VAL A 221 -22.97 16.22 -3.36
CA VAL A 221 -23.83 17.32 -2.92
C VAL A 221 -23.33 17.89 -1.60
N ALA A 222 -23.16 17.04 -0.59
CA ALA A 222 -22.66 17.45 0.72
C ALA A 222 -21.17 17.10 0.83
N TYR A 223 -20.35 18.12 1.07
CA TYR A 223 -18.94 17.97 1.38
C TYR A 223 -18.72 18.36 2.83
N TYR A 224 -17.92 17.55 3.52
CA TYR A 224 -17.37 17.83 4.83
C TYR A 224 -15.85 17.91 4.71
N TYR A 225 -15.27 18.96 5.25
CA TYR A 225 -13.83 19.12 5.34
C TYR A 225 -13.42 19.26 6.79
N LEU A 226 -12.37 18.54 7.20
CA LEU A 226 -11.55 18.87 8.35
C LEU A 226 -10.24 19.46 7.83
N TYR A 227 -10.07 20.75 8.03
CA TYR A 227 -8.88 21.48 7.60
C TYR A 227 -7.68 21.24 8.51
N GLY A 228 -6.50 21.63 8.03
CA GLY A 228 -5.24 21.46 8.75
C GLY A 228 -5.22 22.10 10.13
N ASN A 229 -5.88 23.25 10.30
CA ASN A 229 -6.01 23.94 11.60
C ASN A 229 -7.13 23.39 12.51
N GLY A 230 -7.77 22.28 12.15
CA GLY A 230 -8.90 21.71 12.89
C GLY A 230 -10.24 22.39 12.61
N THR A 231 -10.28 23.42 11.76
CA THR A 231 -11.56 24.00 11.29
C THR A 231 -12.32 22.95 10.51
N SER A 232 -13.62 22.86 10.76
CA SER A 232 -14.52 22.06 9.93
C SER A 232 -15.35 22.97 9.02
N SER A 233 -15.65 22.49 7.81
CA SER A 233 -16.65 23.13 6.96
C SER A 233 -17.57 22.13 6.31
N PHE A 234 -18.77 22.62 6.00
CA PHE A 234 -19.86 21.86 5.43
C PHE A 234 -20.42 22.64 4.25
N THR A 235 -20.74 21.95 3.16
CA THR A 235 -21.35 22.61 1.98
C THR A 235 -22.71 23.22 2.34
N SER A 236 -22.90 24.50 2.01
CA SER A 236 -24.14 25.23 2.31
C SER A 236 -24.70 26.05 1.14
N ASP A 237 -24.12 25.91 -0.07
CA ASP A 237 -24.49 26.63 -1.29
C ASP A 237 -25.99 26.46 -1.62
N ALA A 238 -26.68 27.56 -1.96
CA ALA A 238 -28.10 27.56 -2.25
C ALA A 238 -28.47 26.61 -3.40
N ARG A 239 -27.57 26.42 -4.38
CA ARG A 239 -27.78 25.50 -5.52
C ARG A 239 -27.75 24.03 -5.12
N LYS A 240 -27.24 23.72 -3.91
CA LYS A 240 -27.20 22.37 -3.33
C LYS A 240 -28.37 22.12 -2.38
N LYS A 241 -29.34 23.05 -2.28
CA LYS A 241 -30.52 22.98 -1.41
C LYS A 241 -31.80 23.13 -2.24
N LYS A 242 -32.92 22.55 -1.77
CA LYS A 242 -34.25 22.65 -2.39
C LYS A 242 -35.33 22.80 -1.31
N ASN A 243 -36.50 23.33 -1.66
CA ASN A 243 -37.63 23.56 -0.76
C ASN A 243 -37.21 24.33 0.52
N ILE A 244 -36.54 25.46 0.32
CA ILE A 244 -36.00 26.26 1.42
C ILE A 244 -37.14 27.05 2.05
N GLU A 245 -37.39 26.83 3.34
CA GLU A 245 -38.41 27.51 4.15
C GLU A 245 -37.76 28.17 5.37
N THR A 246 -38.37 29.25 5.86
CA THR A 246 -37.96 29.87 7.12
C THR A 246 -38.36 28.96 8.28
N THR A 247 -37.47 28.80 9.26
CA THR A 247 -37.74 27.98 10.45
C THR A 247 -38.78 28.63 11.38
N ARG A 248 -39.33 27.85 12.32
CA ARG A 248 -40.27 28.32 13.34
C ARG A 248 -39.64 29.27 14.36
N ASP A 249 -40.48 29.98 15.09
CA ASP A 249 -40.10 30.68 16.32
C ASP A 249 -40.20 29.74 17.55
N GLY A 250 -39.76 30.24 18.71
CA GLY A 250 -39.85 29.57 20.01
C GLY A 250 -38.59 28.79 20.40
N TYR A 251 -37.49 28.95 19.65
CA TYR A 251 -36.23 28.30 19.99
C TYR A 251 -35.64 28.86 21.30
N LEU A 252 -35.88 30.13 21.62
CA LEU A 252 -35.41 30.73 22.87
C LEU A 252 -36.01 30.03 24.09
N GLU A 253 -37.33 29.82 24.10
CA GLU A 253 -38.03 29.16 25.22
C GLU A 253 -37.59 27.72 25.36
N ASP A 254 -37.47 27.01 24.24
CA ASP A 254 -37.14 25.59 24.26
C ASP A 254 -35.68 25.38 24.69
N LEU A 255 -34.73 26.17 24.17
CA LEU A 255 -33.33 26.10 24.60
C LEU A 255 -33.15 26.47 26.07
N ALA A 256 -33.97 27.39 26.61
CA ALA A 256 -33.94 27.75 28.03
C ALA A 256 -34.33 26.60 28.97
N LYS A 257 -35.00 25.55 28.47
CA LYS A 257 -35.32 24.34 29.25
C LYS A 257 -34.11 23.40 29.37
N LEU A 258 -33.08 23.57 28.55
CA LEU A 258 -31.90 22.70 28.56
C LEU A 258 -30.96 23.06 29.70
N ARG A 259 -30.50 22.04 30.43
CA ARG A 259 -29.53 22.20 31.51
C ARG A 259 -28.11 21.97 30.98
N VAL A 260 -27.27 23.00 31.05
CA VAL A 260 -25.83 22.87 30.77
C VAL A 260 -25.13 22.26 31.98
N VAL A 261 -24.37 21.19 31.76
CA VAL A 261 -23.72 20.41 32.81
C VAL A 261 -22.20 20.44 32.69
N LYS A 262 -21.52 20.16 33.80
CA LYS A 262 -20.09 19.84 33.83
C LYS A 262 -19.90 18.39 34.24
N TYR A 263 -19.10 17.62 33.51
CA TYR A 263 -18.93 16.19 33.74
C TYR A 263 -17.47 15.74 33.57
N ASN A 264 -17.14 14.59 34.14
CA ASN A 264 -15.94 13.81 33.82
C ASN A 264 -16.41 12.54 33.09
N TRP A 265 -15.62 12.04 32.13
CA TRP A 265 -15.89 10.72 31.54
C TRP A 265 -15.67 9.63 32.59
N CYS A 266 -16.30 8.46 32.44
CA CYS A 266 -16.22 7.37 33.43
C CYS A 266 -14.79 6.84 33.65
N ASN A 267 -13.89 7.06 32.70
CA ASN A 267 -12.47 6.70 32.76
C ASN A 267 -11.55 7.85 33.22
N HIS A 268 -12.10 9.01 33.56
CA HIS A 268 -11.35 10.12 34.15
C HIS A 268 -11.21 9.93 35.66
N ASN A 269 -10.15 10.51 36.23
CA ASN A 269 -10.01 10.61 37.68
C ASN A 269 -10.87 11.76 38.22
N ASP A 270 -11.29 11.68 39.49
CA ASP A 270 -12.12 12.71 40.15
C ASP A 270 -11.47 14.11 40.18
N GLY A 271 -10.14 14.17 40.10
CA GLY A 271 -9.37 15.41 40.06
C GLY A 271 -9.25 16.05 38.67
N ASP A 272 -9.67 15.37 37.60
CA ASP A 272 -9.52 15.87 36.24
C ASP A 272 -10.47 17.05 35.96
N PRO A 273 -10.06 18.04 35.13
CA PRO A 273 -10.94 19.13 34.73
C PRO A 273 -12.23 18.61 34.10
N LYS A 274 -13.37 19.14 34.56
CA LYS A 274 -14.68 18.79 34.00
C LYS A 274 -14.88 19.42 32.62
N GLU A 275 -15.42 18.64 31.72
CA GLU A 275 -15.90 19.09 30.42
C GLU A 275 -17.28 19.75 30.56
N LEU A 276 -17.58 20.70 29.68
CA LEU A 276 -18.87 21.38 29.62
C LEU A 276 -19.71 20.76 28.49
N GLY A 277 -20.96 20.42 28.76
CA GLY A 277 -21.82 19.87 27.72
C GLY A 277 -23.28 19.74 28.14
N LEU A 278 -23.98 18.84 27.46
CA LEU A 278 -25.39 18.54 27.64
C LEU A 278 -25.57 17.04 27.84
N ILE A 279 -26.67 16.64 28.50
CA ILE A 279 -27.07 15.24 28.63
C ILE A 279 -28.05 14.92 27.50
N ALA A 280 -27.72 13.94 26.66
CA ALA A 280 -28.52 13.62 25.48
C ALA A 280 -29.98 13.26 25.82
N GLN A 281 -30.20 12.55 26.93
CA GLN A 281 -31.53 12.19 27.44
C GLN A 281 -32.37 13.40 27.84
N GLU A 282 -31.76 14.44 28.41
CA GLU A 282 -32.46 15.68 28.78
C GLU A 282 -32.79 16.50 27.53
N VAL A 283 -31.86 16.55 26.57
CA VAL A 283 -32.07 17.21 25.28
C VAL A 283 -33.21 16.54 24.51
N GLU A 284 -33.32 15.22 24.53
CA GLU A 284 -34.36 14.48 23.83
C GLU A 284 -35.79 14.88 24.23
N GLN A 285 -36.00 15.21 25.52
CA GLN A 285 -37.32 15.62 26.02
C GLN A 285 -37.81 16.94 25.42
N VAL A 286 -36.89 17.76 24.90
CA VAL A 286 -37.19 19.06 24.31
C VAL A 286 -37.01 19.04 22.79
N PHE A 287 -35.93 18.44 22.31
CA PHE A 287 -35.52 18.36 20.91
C PHE A 287 -35.20 16.90 20.50
N PRO A 288 -36.20 16.03 20.38
CA PRO A 288 -35.98 14.61 20.08
C PRO A 288 -35.19 14.41 18.77
N GLY A 289 -35.42 15.25 17.75
CA GLY A 289 -34.71 15.15 16.46
C GLY A 289 -33.21 15.49 16.49
N LEU A 290 -32.73 16.11 17.57
CA LEU A 290 -31.32 16.43 17.78
C LEU A 290 -30.53 15.25 18.35
N VAL A 291 -31.23 14.26 18.90
CA VAL A 291 -30.65 13.04 19.44
C VAL A 291 -30.74 11.95 18.38
N GLN A 292 -29.71 11.13 18.33
CA GLN A 292 -29.71 9.90 17.56
C GLN A 292 -29.19 8.77 18.43
N GLU A 293 -29.70 7.57 18.20
CA GLU A 293 -29.10 6.37 18.74
C GLU A 293 -27.94 5.95 17.83
N GLY A 294 -26.80 5.66 18.44
CA GLY A 294 -25.62 5.27 17.69
C GLY A 294 -24.36 5.49 18.50
N GLY A 295 -23.80 4.42 19.03
CA GLY A 295 -22.54 4.40 19.75
C GLY A 295 -22.52 3.22 20.71
N GLN A 296 -21.35 2.63 20.91
CA GLN A 296 -21.19 1.52 21.84
C GLN A 296 -21.25 2.04 23.28
N LEU A 297 -22.18 1.53 24.09
CA LEU A 297 -22.23 1.78 25.54
C LEU A 297 -21.27 0.83 26.24
N GLU A 298 -21.56 -0.46 26.23
CA GLU A 298 -20.73 -1.52 26.79
C GLU A 298 -20.89 -2.81 25.98
N GLY A 299 -19.80 -3.56 25.74
CA GLY A 299 -19.87 -4.81 24.99
C GLY A 299 -20.57 -4.63 23.64
N ASP A 300 -21.58 -5.44 23.35
CA ASP A 300 -22.35 -5.35 22.10
C ASP A 300 -23.61 -4.45 22.20
N ASP A 301 -23.76 -3.66 23.27
CA ASP A 301 -24.86 -2.69 23.39
C ASP A 301 -24.53 -1.38 22.65
N PHE A 302 -25.27 -1.09 21.57
CA PHE A 302 -25.08 0.09 20.72
C PHE A 302 -26.12 1.20 20.94
N ASN A 303 -26.86 1.15 22.06
CA ASN A 303 -27.94 2.10 22.37
C ASN A 303 -27.45 3.43 22.99
N CYS A 304 -26.20 3.85 22.75
CA CYS A 304 -25.73 5.14 23.23
C CYS A 304 -26.45 6.28 22.51
N LYS A 305 -26.88 7.29 23.25
CA LYS A 305 -27.50 8.50 22.71
C LYS A 305 -26.45 9.55 22.40
N VAL A 306 -26.42 10.00 21.15
CA VAL A 306 -25.46 10.98 20.63
C VAL A 306 -26.18 12.22 20.15
N LEU A 307 -25.58 13.39 20.40
CA LEU A 307 -26.11 14.68 19.96
C LEU A 307 -25.58 15.07 18.58
N LYS A 308 -26.47 15.55 17.71
CA LYS A 308 -26.12 16.25 16.46
C LYS A 308 -25.66 17.68 16.77
N GLY A 309 -24.55 17.80 17.52
CA GLY A 309 -24.08 19.06 18.09
C GLY A 309 -23.86 20.20 17.08
N SER A 310 -23.56 19.88 15.82
CA SER A 310 -23.39 20.87 14.74
C SER A 310 -24.67 21.63 14.37
N VAL A 311 -25.85 21.19 14.84
CA VAL A 311 -27.13 21.89 14.62
C VAL A 311 -27.38 22.97 15.66
N LEU A 312 -26.86 22.82 16.88
CA LEU A 312 -27.09 23.75 18.00
C LEU A 312 -26.73 25.21 17.67
N PRO A 313 -25.62 25.55 16.98
CA PRO A 313 -25.30 26.93 16.64
C PRO A 313 -26.40 27.64 15.84
N PHE A 314 -27.10 26.94 14.94
CA PHE A 314 -28.19 27.53 14.16
C PHE A 314 -29.44 27.79 15.02
N MET A 315 -29.72 26.90 15.98
CA MET A 315 -30.81 27.10 16.94
C MET A 315 -30.52 28.27 17.88
N LEU A 316 -29.27 28.38 18.36
CA LEU A 316 -28.81 29.51 19.18
C LEU A 316 -28.89 30.84 18.41
N LEU A 317 -28.53 30.84 17.12
CA LEU A 317 -28.69 32.02 16.26
C LEU A 317 -30.15 32.46 16.17
N LYS A 318 -31.09 31.53 15.96
CA LYS A 318 -32.53 31.84 15.90
C LYS A 318 -33.07 32.32 17.25
N ALA A 319 -32.69 31.67 18.35
CA ALA A 319 -33.05 32.11 19.69
C ALA A 319 -32.52 33.51 20.02
N LEU A 320 -31.30 33.84 19.55
CA LEU A 320 -30.75 35.19 19.71
C LEU A 320 -31.58 36.22 18.94
N GLN A 321 -31.99 35.92 17.70
CA GLN A 321 -32.89 36.78 16.92
C GLN A 321 -34.22 37.02 17.65
N GLU A 322 -34.81 35.98 18.24
CA GLU A 322 -36.04 36.08 19.05
C GLU A 322 -35.82 36.93 20.31
N ALA A 323 -34.70 36.74 21.00
CA ALA A 323 -34.34 37.52 22.18
C ALA A 323 -34.17 39.01 21.84
N THR A 324 -33.48 39.32 20.75
CA THR A 324 -33.32 40.71 20.26
C THR A 324 -34.67 41.35 19.95
N ALA A 325 -35.57 40.67 19.23
CA ALA A 325 -36.90 41.21 18.94
C ALA A 325 -37.74 41.48 20.20
N ARG A 326 -37.61 40.63 21.24
CA ARG A 326 -38.26 40.86 22.53
C ARG A 326 -37.67 42.03 23.28
N ILE A 327 -36.35 42.17 23.26
CA ILE A 327 -35.65 43.31 23.87
C ILE A 327 -36.15 44.60 23.21
N GLU A 328 -36.13 44.69 21.88
CA GLU A 328 -36.64 45.86 21.15
C GLU A 328 -38.10 46.18 21.48
N THR A 329 -38.95 45.14 21.59
CA THR A 329 -40.36 45.31 21.98
C THR A 329 -40.49 45.83 23.42
N LEU A 330 -39.67 45.32 24.35
CA LEU A 330 -39.68 45.75 25.74
C LEU A 330 -39.14 47.17 25.88
N GLU A 331 -38.07 47.52 25.17
CA GLU A 331 -37.52 48.87 25.12
C GLU A 331 -38.55 49.87 24.61
N ALA A 332 -39.27 49.54 23.53
CA ALA A 332 -40.35 50.39 23.02
C ALA A 332 -41.49 50.58 24.03
N LYS A 333 -41.85 49.54 24.79
CA LYS A 333 -42.86 49.63 25.86
C LYS A 333 -42.37 50.47 27.04
N VAL A 334 -41.10 50.33 27.43
CA VAL A 334 -40.50 51.14 28.49
C VAL A 334 -40.55 52.62 28.09
N VAL A 335 -40.12 52.97 26.86
CA VAL A 335 -40.22 54.35 26.35
C VAL A 335 -41.65 54.87 26.37
N ALA A 336 -42.63 54.05 25.99
CA ALA A 336 -44.04 54.44 26.01
C ALA A 336 -44.58 54.65 27.45
N LEU A 337 -44.15 53.84 28.41
CA LEU A 337 -44.51 53.96 29.83
C LEU A 337 -43.82 55.16 30.50
N GLU A 338 -42.57 55.45 30.14
CA GLU A 338 -41.84 56.62 30.62
C GLU A 338 -42.41 57.93 30.07
N ALA A 339 -43.12 57.87 28.95
CA ALA A 339 -43.81 59.01 28.33
C ALA A 339 -45.24 59.26 28.85
N SER A 340 -45.80 58.35 29.67
CA SER A 340 -47.14 58.46 30.28
C SER A 340 -47.09 58.95 31.73
#